data_AF-A0AAN0NBY4-F1
#
_entry.id   AF-A0AAN0NBY4-F1
#
_cell.length_a   1.000
_cell.length_b   1.000
_cell.length_c   1.000
_cell.angle_alpha   90.00
_cell.angle_beta   90.00
_cell.angle_gamma   90.00
#
_symmetry.space_group_name_H-M   'P 1'
#
loop_
_entity.id
_entity.type
_entity.pdbx_description
1 polymer ?
#
loop_
_entity_poly.entity_id
_entity_poly.type
_entity_poly.pdbx_seq_one_letter_code
_entity_poly.pdbx_strand_id
1 'polypeptide(L)'
;MILAFTGAELVKTRALTHSWRCTEVRDRLYRTFATAHPQAYQETIRDLVNAVKNAEPNDAHRALAEYKIPIITMNIDGLHERLWKHPSS
;
A
#
# COMPACT_ATOMS: atom_id res chain seq x y z
N MET A 1 -15.15 12.86 -18.28
CA MET A 1 -14.62 11.58 -17.76
C MET A 1 -13.50 11.91 -16.79
N ILE A 2 -13.56 11.40 -15.56
CA ILE A 2 -12.54 11.63 -14.54
C ILE A 2 -11.77 10.32 -14.36
N LEU A 3 -10.43 10.41 -14.32
CA LEU A 3 -9.51 9.30 -14.07
C LEU A 3 -8.64 9.70 -12.87
N ALA A 4 -8.54 8.84 -11.87
CA ALA A 4 -7.74 9.09 -10.68
C ALA A 4 -6.36 8.42 -10.79
N PHE A 5 -5.31 9.17 -10.48
CA PHE A 5 -3.98 8.61 -10.22
C PHE A 5 -3.76 8.58 -8.72
N THR A 6 -3.54 7.38 -8.16
CA THR A 6 -3.33 7.22 -6.72
C THR A 6 -1.94 6.68 -6.43
N GLY A 7 -1.38 7.14 -5.32
CA GLY A 7 -0.11 6.67 -4.78
C GLY A 7 -0.23 6.61 -3.27
N ALA A 8 0.79 6.04 -2.63
CA ALA A 8 0.71 5.77 -1.21
C ALA A 8 0.81 7.09 -0.45
N GLU A 9 -0.32 7.63 0.00
CA GLU A 9 -0.31 8.43 1.22
C GLU A 9 -0.21 7.44 2.37
N LEU A 10 1.02 7.26 2.83
CA LEU A 10 1.41 6.29 3.82
C LEU A 10 0.34 6.13 4.89
N VAL A 11 -0.27 4.94 4.91
CA VAL A 11 -1.12 4.48 5.99
C VAL A 11 -0.39 4.81 7.29
N LYS A 12 -0.93 5.76 8.06
CA LYS A 12 -0.52 6.06 9.45
C LYS A 12 -0.92 4.88 10.36
N THR A 13 -0.56 3.65 10.00
CA THR A 13 -0.64 2.53 10.94
C THR A 13 0.58 2.61 11.83
N ARG A 14 0.35 2.37 13.13
CA ARG A 14 1.38 2.40 14.19
C ARG A 14 2.55 1.43 13.96
N ALA A 15 2.42 0.51 13.01
CA ALA A 15 3.48 -0.39 12.54
C ALA A 15 4.38 0.25 11.46
N LEU A 16 3.91 1.29 10.77
CA LEU A 16 4.62 2.02 9.70
C LEU A 16 4.94 3.47 10.09
N THR A 17 4.67 3.89 11.33
CA THR A 17 5.00 5.22 11.87
C THR A 17 6.49 5.55 11.82
N HIS A 18 7.35 4.60 11.43
CA HIS A 18 8.79 4.78 11.23
C HIS A 18 9.31 4.18 9.91
N SER A 19 8.50 4.06 8.84
CA SER A 19 8.91 3.25 7.69
C SER A 19 9.38 4.05 6.46
N TRP A 20 8.61 4.99 5.93
CA TRP A 20 8.96 5.60 4.61
C TRP A 20 9.47 7.04 4.69
N ARG A 21 9.35 7.66 5.87
CA ARG A 21 10.25 8.76 6.27
C ARG A 21 11.58 8.23 6.81
N CYS A 22 11.64 6.97 7.22
CA CYS A 22 12.90 6.27 7.41
C CYS A 22 13.42 5.88 6.04
N THR A 23 14.52 6.50 5.63
CA THR A 23 15.30 6.06 4.48
C THR A 23 15.52 4.54 4.51
N GLU A 24 15.62 3.95 5.69
CA GLU A 24 15.90 2.53 5.90
C GLU A 24 14.91 1.55 5.24
N VAL A 25 13.58 1.70 5.36
CA VAL A 25 12.67 0.72 4.70
C VAL A 25 12.71 0.87 3.20
N ARG A 26 12.80 2.11 2.69
CA ARG A 26 12.96 2.34 1.25
C ARG A 26 14.27 1.74 0.74
N ASP A 27 15.35 1.91 1.48
CA ASP A 27 16.68 1.40 1.11
C ASP A 27 16.70 -0.13 1.07
N ARG A 28 15.93 -0.76 1.98
CA ARG A 28 15.73 -2.21 1.97
C ARG A 28 14.94 -2.71 0.76
N LEU A 29 14.24 -1.87 0.01
CA LEU A 29 13.46 -2.28 -1.17
C LEU A 29 14.23 -2.17 -2.49
N TYR A 30 15.47 -1.69 -2.47
CA TYR A 30 16.30 -1.73 -3.67
C TYR A 30 16.65 -3.17 -4.06
N ARG A 31 16.72 -3.41 -5.37
CA ARG A 31 17.18 -4.69 -5.94
C ARG A 31 18.56 -5.08 -5.39
N THR A 32 19.48 -4.13 -5.28
CA THR A 32 20.84 -4.35 -4.75
C THR A 32 20.80 -4.87 -3.32
N PHE A 33 19.94 -4.30 -2.47
CA PHE A 33 19.74 -4.76 -1.11
C PHE A 33 19.13 -6.17 -1.08
N ALA A 34 18.10 -6.42 -1.91
CA ALA A 34 17.49 -7.74 -2.01
C ALA A 34 18.49 -8.84 -2.40
N THR A 35 19.43 -8.52 -3.29
CA THR A 35 20.50 -9.45 -3.71
C THR A 35 21.57 -9.64 -2.63
N ALA A 36 21.99 -8.57 -1.95
CA ALA A 36 23.05 -8.63 -0.94
C ALA A 36 22.57 -9.19 0.42
N HIS A 37 21.30 -8.95 0.77
CA HIS A 37 20.73 -9.25 2.09
C HIS A 37 19.32 -9.88 1.97
N PRO A 38 19.19 -11.08 1.35
CA PRO A 38 17.88 -11.65 1.01
C PRO A 38 16.98 -11.92 2.22
N GLN A 39 17.53 -12.33 3.37
CA GLN A 39 16.75 -12.59 4.58
C GLN A 39 16.13 -11.30 5.15
N ALA A 40 16.94 -10.24 5.31
CA ALA A 40 16.47 -8.94 5.80
C ALA A 40 15.47 -8.29 4.84
N TYR A 41 15.66 -8.47 3.52
CA TYR A 41 14.68 -8.07 2.52
C TYR A 41 13.34 -8.80 2.75
N GLN A 42 13.37 -10.12 2.89
CA GLN A 42 12.15 -10.91 3.11
C GLN A 42 11.44 -10.54 4.41
N GLU A 43 12.17 -10.29 5.49
CA GLU A 43 11.60 -9.77 6.75
C GLU A 43 10.86 -8.45 6.52
N THR A 44 11.51 -7.51 5.82
CA THR A 44 10.92 -6.23 5.45
C THR A 44 9.64 -6.42 4.64
N ILE A 45 9.64 -7.31 3.64
CA ILE A 45 8.44 -7.62 2.85
C ILE A 45 7.34 -8.24 3.72
N ARG A 46 7.67 -9.17 4.63
CA ARG A 46 6.68 -9.78 5.54
C ARG A 46 6.02 -8.71 6.42
N ASP A 47 6.80 -7.78 6.96
CA ASP A 47 6.28 -6.70 7.79
C ASP A 47 5.34 -5.78 7.00
N LEU A 48 5.73 -5.41 5.77
CA LEU A 48 4.88 -4.62 4.88
C LEU A 48 3.56 -5.34 4.54
N VAL A 49 3.64 -6.62 4.19
CA VAL A 49 2.45 -7.45 3.88
C VAL A 49 1.54 -7.57 5.11
N ASN A 50 2.11 -7.80 6.29
CA ASN A 50 1.34 -7.90 7.55
C ASN A 50 0.66 -6.58 7.89
N ALA A 51 1.31 -5.43 7.66
CA ALA A 51 0.72 -4.12 7.86
C ALA A 51 -0.49 -3.88 6.93
N VAL A 52 -0.39 -4.30 5.66
CA VAL A 52 -1.48 -4.16 4.67
C VAL A 52 -2.63 -5.14 4.93
N LYS A 53 -2.31 -6.36 5.38
CA LYS A 53 -3.33 -7.39 5.61
C LYS A 53 -4.40 -6.94 6.62
N ASN A 54 -3.98 -6.17 7.62
CA ASN A 54 -4.86 -5.62 8.66
C ASN A 54 -5.35 -4.19 8.37
N ALA A 55 -4.99 -3.61 7.23
CA ALA A 55 -5.44 -2.27 6.84
C ALA A 55 -6.83 -2.33 6.20
N GLU A 56 -7.68 -1.37 6.54
CA GLU A 56 -9.00 -1.17 5.93
C GLU A 56 -8.97 0.01 4.95
N PRO A 57 -9.79 -0.03 3.88
CA PRO A 57 -9.96 1.12 3.00
C PRO A 57 -10.40 2.36 3.80
N ASN A 58 -9.84 3.53 3.45
CA ASN A 58 -10.23 4.81 4.07
C ASN A 58 -11.27 5.56 3.22
N ASP A 59 -11.65 6.78 3.63
CA ASP A 59 -12.68 7.58 2.94
C ASP A 59 -12.34 7.90 1.49
N ALA A 60 -11.06 8.08 1.14
CA ALA A 60 -10.65 8.30 -0.24
C ALA A 60 -10.89 7.05 -1.10
N HIS A 61 -10.58 5.86 -0.57
CA HIS A 61 -10.88 4.61 -1.27
C HIS A 61 -12.39 4.43 -1.46
N ARG A 62 -13.19 4.70 -0.42
CA ARG A 62 -14.65 4.62 -0.47
C ARG A 62 -15.25 5.57 -1.48
N ALA A 63 -14.84 6.84 -1.48
CA ALA A 63 -15.35 7.83 -2.42
C ALA A 63 -15.05 7.43 -3.88
N LEU A 64 -13.81 7.03 -4.18
CA LEU A 64 -13.46 6.61 -5.54
C LEU A 64 -14.26 5.38 -6.00
N ALA A 65 -14.55 4.44 -5.09
CA ALA A 65 -15.39 3.28 -5.37
C ALA A 65 -16.87 3.67 -5.58
N GLU A 66 -17.43 4.51 -4.70
CA GLU A 66 -18.83 4.99 -4.75
C GLU A 66 -19.14 5.70 -6.07
N TYR A 67 -18.27 6.61 -6.49
CA TYR A 67 -18.42 7.35 -7.75
C TYR A 67 -17.97 6.56 -8.98
N LYS A 68 -17.55 5.29 -8.81
CA LYS A 68 -17.06 4.40 -9.88
C LYS A 68 -15.98 5.05 -10.74
N ILE A 69 -15.09 5.80 -10.10
CA ILE A 69 -13.99 6.50 -10.77
C ILE A 69 -12.92 5.46 -11.16
N PRO A 70 -12.52 5.37 -12.44
CA PRO A 70 -11.38 4.55 -12.84
C PRO A 70 -10.09 5.01 -12.16
N ILE A 71 -9.23 4.06 -11.78
CA ILE A 71 -8.00 4.33 -11.03
C ILE A 71 -6.79 3.72 -11.73
N ILE A 72 -5.71 4.49 -11.84
CA ILE A 72 -4.35 3.98 -12.07
C ILE A 72 -3.58 4.20 -10.77
N THR A 73 -3.14 3.11 -10.13
CA THR A 73 -2.50 3.18 -8.81
C THR A 73 -1.03 2.75 -8.84
N MET A 74 -0.21 3.43 -8.05
CA MET A 74 1.15 3.01 -7.71
C MET A 74 1.17 2.11 -6.47
N ASN A 75 0.03 1.95 -5.78
CA ASN A 75 -0.04 1.18 -4.54
C ASN A 75 -0.02 -0.31 -4.85
N ILE A 76 0.66 -1.06 -3.99
CA ILE A 76 0.69 -2.54 -4.03
C ILE A 76 -0.11 -3.16 -2.87
N ASP A 77 -0.94 -2.36 -2.20
CA ASP A 77 -1.69 -2.76 -1.00
C ASP A 77 -3.03 -3.47 -1.31
N GLY A 78 -3.55 -3.32 -2.53
CA GLY A 78 -4.81 -3.92 -2.96
C GLY A 78 -6.07 -3.34 -2.31
N LEU A 79 -5.99 -2.21 -1.58
CA LEU A 79 -7.14 -1.66 -0.85
C LEU A 79 -8.26 -1.17 -1.77
N HIS A 80 -7.92 -0.63 -2.96
CA HIS A 80 -8.92 -0.27 -3.97
C HIS A 80 -9.72 -1.49 -4.45
N GLU A 81 -9.07 -2.63 -4.64
CA GLU A 81 -9.73 -3.85 -5.13
C GLU A 81 -10.73 -4.44 -4.15
N ARG A 82 -10.47 -4.34 -2.84
CA ARG A 82 -11.35 -4.89 -1.80
C ARG A 82 -12.76 -4.28 -1.86
N LEU A 83 -12.86 -2.99 -2.19
CA LEU A 83 -14.13 -2.29 -2.32
C LEU A 83 -14.88 -2.63 -3.63
N TRP A 84 -14.16 -3.01 -4.69
CA TRP A 84 -14.79 -3.39 -5.95
C TRP A 84 -15.24 -4.85 -6.00
N LYS A 85 -14.57 -5.76 -5.27
CA LYS A 85 -14.97 -7.17 -5.17
C LYS A 85 -16.19 -7.37 -4.26
N HIS A 86 -16.43 -6.42 -3.34
CA HIS A 86 -17.59 -6.39 -2.45
C HIS A 86 -18.27 -5.02 -2.55
N PRO A 87 -18.99 -4.72 -3.66
CA PRO A 87 -19.78 -3.51 -3.70
C PRO A 87 -20.75 -3.57 -2.53
N SER A 88 -20.69 -2.58 -1.64
CA SER A 88 -21.62 -2.42 -0.54
C SER A 88 -23.04 -2.45 -1.12
N SER A 89 -23.75 -3.53 -0.83
CA SER A 89 -25.18 -3.71 -1.10
C SER A 89 -26.02 -2.77 -0.26
#